data_AF-A0A815VX48-F1
#
_entry.id   AF-A0A815VX48-F1
#
_cell.length_a   1.000
_cell.length_b   1.000
_cell.length_c   1.000
_cell.angle_alpha   90.00
_cell.angle_beta   90.00
_cell.angle_gamma   90.00
#
_symmetry.space_group_name_H-M   'P 1'
#
loop_
_entity.id
_entity.type
_entity.pdbx_description
1 polymer ?
#
loop_
_entity_poly.entity_id
_entity_poly.type
_entity_poly.pdbx_seq_one_letter_code
_entity_poly.pdbx_strand_id
1 'polypeptide(L)'
;MSTSNGFNNSGSEISLWDIRQRKLLTEFYGHRATVNSGHFVDQIASMIISCSNDGRAILWNVQKNSMASELEVDNSTPLTSINVMNTQK
;
A
#
# COMPACT_ATOMS: atom_id res chain seq x y z
N MET A 1 -5.41 -3.28 -7.55
CA MET A 1 -5.41 -3.03 -6.10
C MET A 1 -6.51 -2.03 -5.81
N SER A 2 -7.27 -2.24 -4.75
CA SER A 2 -8.26 -1.28 -4.26
C SER A 2 -7.81 -0.80 -2.89
N THR A 3 -7.90 0.50 -2.65
CA THR A 3 -7.72 1.09 -1.33
C THR A 3 -9.11 1.48 -0.82
N SER A 4 -9.40 1.16 0.44
CA SER A 4 -10.68 1.48 1.07
C SER A 4 -10.52 2.71 1.96
N ASN A 5 -11.58 3.51 2.09
CA ASN A 5 -11.69 4.57 3.10
C ASN A 5 -12.59 4.00 4.22
N GLY A 6 -11.99 3.52 5.30
CA GLY A 6 -12.74 2.88 6.39
C GLY A 6 -13.75 3.79 7.08
N PHE A 7 -15.03 3.41 7.06
CA PHE A 7 -15.95 3.77 8.14
C PHE A 7 -15.71 2.79 9.28
N ASN A 8 -15.50 3.27 10.51
CA ASN A 8 -15.30 2.51 11.78
C ASN A 8 -13.87 2.07 12.19
N ASN A 9 -12.80 2.69 11.70
CA ASN A 9 -11.41 2.39 12.09
C ASN A 9 -10.86 1.05 11.55
N SER A 10 -11.50 0.45 10.54
CA SER A 10 -11.07 -0.82 9.91
C SER A 10 -10.65 -0.74 8.43
N GLY A 11 -11.02 0.30 7.67
CA GLY A 11 -10.71 0.38 6.24
C GLY A 11 -9.42 1.15 5.92
N SER A 12 -8.31 0.70 6.46
CA SER A 12 -6.96 1.16 6.09
C SER A 12 -6.15 0.01 5.49
N GLU A 13 -6.86 -0.96 4.91
CA GLU A 13 -6.31 -2.19 4.37
C GLU A 13 -6.09 -2.09 2.85
N ILE A 14 -5.13 -2.87 2.36
CA ILE A 14 -4.82 -2.97 0.94
C ILE A 14 -5.12 -4.39 0.51
N SER A 15 -6.11 -4.54 -0.36
CA SER A 15 -6.49 -5.85 -0.88
C SER A 15 -5.86 -6.08 -2.26
N LEU A 16 -5.14 -7.20 -2.39
CA LEU A 16 -4.57 -7.67 -3.65
C LEU A 16 -5.48 -8.74 -4.25
N TRP A 17 -5.87 -8.54 -5.50
CA TRP A 17 -6.81 -9.39 -6.21
C TRP A 17 -6.19 -9.99 -7.46
N ASP A 18 -6.44 -11.28 -7.69
CA ASP A 18 -6.29 -11.89 -9.01
C ASP A 18 -7.58 -11.63 -9.79
N ILE A 19 -7.51 -10.72 -10.77
CA ILE A 19 -8.65 -10.36 -11.62
C ILE A 19 -9.09 -11.49 -12.56
N ARG A 20 -8.17 -12.38 -12.95
CA ARG A 20 -8.46 -13.48 -13.89
C ARG A 20 -9.23 -14.58 -13.17
N GLN A 21 -8.80 -14.87 -11.94
CA GLN A 21 -9.46 -15.84 -11.07
C GLN A 21 -10.62 -15.24 -10.26
N ARG A 22 -10.79 -13.92 -10.31
CA ARG A 22 -11.76 -13.15 -9.51
C ARG A 22 -11.65 -13.45 -8.02
N LYS A 23 -10.41 -13.59 -7.55
CA LYS A 23 -10.10 -14.08 -6.20
C LYS A 23 -9.25 -13.06 -5.44
N LEU A 24 -9.59 -12.85 -4.18
CA LEU A 24 -8.72 -12.15 -3.23
C LEU A 24 -7.48 -13.01 -2.97
N LEU A 25 -6.30 -12.48 -3.26
CA LEU A 25 -5.04 -13.15 -3.01
C LEU A 25 -4.58 -12.92 -1.57
N THR A 26 -4.60 -11.66 -1.12
CA THR A 26 -4.12 -11.27 0.20
C THR A 26 -4.62 -9.88 0.58
N GLU A 27 -4.61 -9.60 1.88
CA GLU A 27 -4.93 -8.30 2.47
C GLU A 27 -3.79 -7.87 3.38
N PHE A 28 -3.36 -6.62 3.20
CA PHE A 28 -2.31 -6.02 4.00
C PHE A 28 -2.91 -5.06 5.01
N TYR A 29 -2.48 -5.21 6.26
CA TYR A 29 -2.90 -4.40 7.40
C TYR A 29 -1.68 -3.69 7.99
N GLY A 30 -1.79 -2.39 8.24
CA GLY A 30 -0.75 -1.64 8.94
C GLY A 30 -0.91 -0.13 8.91
N HIS A 31 -1.57 0.43 7.88
CA HIS A 31 -1.91 1.84 7.89
C HIS A 31 -2.91 2.17 9.01
N ARG A 32 -2.71 3.33 9.64
CA ARG A 32 -3.52 3.81 10.76
C ARG A 32 -4.64 4.75 10.32
N ALA A 33 -4.59 5.17 9.07
CA ALA A 33 -5.59 6.00 8.42
C ALA A 33 -5.78 5.54 6.97
N THR A 34 -6.69 6.21 6.28
CA THR A 34 -7.03 5.95 4.90
C THR A 34 -5.81 5.83 3.99
N VAL A 35 -5.73 4.73 3.24
CA VAL A 35 -4.73 4.55 2.19
C VAL A 35 -5.19 5.31 0.96
N ASN A 36 -4.46 6.35 0.59
CA ASN A 36 -4.86 7.21 -0.53
C ASN A 36 -4.35 6.71 -1.88
N SER A 37 -3.21 6.03 -1.88
CA SER A 37 -2.58 5.55 -3.10
C SER A 37 -1.66 4.37 -2.80
N GLY A 38 -1.51 3.49 -3.78
CA GLY A 38 -0.44 2.51 -3.78
C GLY A 38 -0.15 2.02 -5.20
N HIS A 39 1.04 1.45 -5.36
CA HIS A 39 1.60 1.07 -6.64
C HIS A 39 2.42 -0.21 -6.51
N PHE A 40 2.46 -0.99 -7.59
CA PHE A 40 3.46 -2.04 -7.73
C PHE A 40 4.84 -1.42 -7.98
N VAL A 41 5.86 -2.02 -7.38
CA VAL A 41 7.24 -1.62 -7.61
C VAL A 41 7.83 -2.54 -8.67
N ASP A 42 7.75 -2.14 -9.94
CA ASP A 42 8.16 -3.00 -11.06
C ASP A 42 9.65 -3.40 -11.03
N GLN A 43 10.49 -2.58 -10.38
CA GLN A 43 11.93 -2.82 -10.23
C GLN A 43 12.24 -3.94 -9.23
N ILE A 44 11.33 -4.21 -8.28
CA ILE A 44 11.53 -5.22 -7.23
C ILE A 44 10.34 -6.17 -7.27
N ALA A 45 10.59 -7.38 -7.76
CA ALA A 45 9.56 -8.39 -7.91
C ALA A 45 8.77 -8.60 -6.60
N SER A 46 7.45 -8.66 -6.71
CA SER A 46 6.54 -8.92 -5.59
C SER A 46 6.57 -7.86 -4.48
N MET A 47 6.86 -6.60 -4.81
CA MET A 47 6.72 -5.48 -3.89
C MET A 47 5.60 -4.53 -4.30
N ILE A 48 4.90 -4.02 -3.30
CA ILE A 48 3.86 -2.98 -3.42
C ILE A 48 4.23 -1.88 -2.44
N ILE A 49 4.10 -0.63 -2.86
CA ILE A 49 4.20 0.51 -1.97
C ILE A 49 2.83 1.17 -1.82
N SER A 50 2.52 1.68 -0.63
CA SER A 50 1.30 2.44 -0.37
C SER A 50 1.61 3.67 0.47
N CYS A 51 0.72 4.66 0.43
CA CYS A 51 0.78 5.86 1.26
C CYS A 51 -0.59 6.22 1.81
N SER A 52 -0.60 6.88 2.97
CA SER A 52 -1.79 7.09 3.78
C SER A 52 -1.85 8.49 4.39
N ASN A 53 -3.06 8.86 4.83
CA ASN A 53 -3.32 10.05 5.64
C ASN A 53 -2.64 10.02 7.02
N ASP A 54 -2.06 8.89 7.42
CA ASP A 54 -1.28 8.75 8.65
C ASP A 54 0.14 9.34 8.54
N GLY A 55 0.51 9.88 7.37
CA GLY A 55 1.83 10.45 7.15
C GLY A 55 2.91 9.42 6.80
N ARG A 56 2.49 8.17 6.53
CA ARG A 56 3.39 7.05 6.32
C ARG A 56 3.24 6.43 4.95
N ALA A 57 4.36 5.95 4.42
CA ALA A 57 4.41 5.07 3.28
C ALA A 57 4.88 3.68 3.74
N ILE A 58 4.20 2.62 3.29
CA ILE A 58 4.53 1.25 3.66
C ILE A 58 4.90 0.47 2.41
N LEU A 59 6.00 -0.27 2.49
CA LEU A 59 6.44 -1.23 1.49
C LEU A 59 6.03 -2.63 1.94
N TRP A 60 5.29 -3.33 1.08
CA TRP A 60 4.74 -4.65 1.32
C TRP A 60 5.45 -5.69 0.48
N ASN A 61 5.75 -6.83 1.08
CA ASN A 61 6.23 -8.00 0.36
C ASN A 61 5.05 -8.95 0.10
N VAL A 62 4.71 -9.13 -1.17
CA VAL A 62 3.57 -9.96 -1.60
C VAL A 62 3.85 -11.45 -1.39
N GLN A 63 5.09 -11.92 -1.53
CA GLN A 63 5.42 -13.34 -1.32
C GLN A 63 5.34 -13.71 0.16
N LYS A 64 5.76 -12.81 1.04
CA LYS A 64 5.73 -13.02 2.50
C LYS A 64 4.40 -12.62 3.13
N ASN A 65 3.50 -11.99 2.37
CA ASN A 65 2.25 -11.41 2.86
C ASN A 65 2.46 -10.54 4.11
N SER A 66 3.51 -9.72 4.12
CA SER A 66 3.89 -8.93 5.29
C SER A 66 4.42 -7.56 4.92
N MET A 67 4.38 -6.65 5.90
CA MET A 67 5.12 -5.39 5.82
C MET A 67 6.62 -5.69 5.72
N ALA A 68 7.28 -5.11 4.71
CA ALA A 68 8.71 -5.19 4.51
C ALA A 68 9.42 -3.99 5.13
N SER A 69 8.85 -2.81 4.98
CA SER A 69 9.39 -1.57 5.52
C SER A 69 8.29 -0.52 5.68
N GLU A 70 8.51 0.41 6.60
CA GLU A 70 7.64 1.56 6.85
C GLU A 70 8.52 2.80 6.86
N LEU A 71 8.06 3.84 6.15
CA LEU A 71 8.68 5.16 6.11
C LEU A 71 7.69 6.17 6.65
N GLU A 72 8.04 6.80 7.76
CA GLU A 72 7.31 7.95 8.29
C GLU A 72 7.87 9.22 7.66
N VAL A 73 7.05 9.94 6.90
CA VAL A 73 7.46 11.20 6.24
C VAL A 73 7.17 12.36 7.18
N ASP A 74 5.93 12.46 7.66
CA ASP A 74 5.48 13.45 8.64
C ASP A 74 4.10 13.08 9.18
N ASN A 75 3.93 13.02 10.51
CA ASN A 75 2.65 12.69 11.16
C ASN A 75 1.59 13.81 11.03
N SER A 76 1.96 14.98 10.52
CA SER A 76 1.05 16.13 10.42
C SER A 76 0.45 16.32 9.02
N THR A 77 1.06 15.73 7.99
CA THR A 77 0.66 15.96 6.60
C THR A 77 0.17 14.66 5.93
N PRO A 78 -1.05 14.65 5.39
CA PRO A 78 -1.58 13.47 4.70
C PRO A 78 -0.82 13.24 3.39
N LEU A 79 -0.38 11.99 3.15
CA LEU A 79 0.23 11.62 1.88
C LEU A 79 -0.86 11.30 0.86
N THR A 80 -1.08 12.19 -0.09
CA THR A 80 -2.19 12.12 -1.04
C THR A 80 -1.92 11.20 -2.22
N SER A 81 -0.66 11.06 -2.63
CA SER A 81 -0.27 10.20 -3.74
C SER A 81 1.18 9.77 -3.61
N ILE A 82 1.47 8.59 -4.15
CA ILE A 82 2.84 8.08 -4.26
C ILE A 82 3.09 7.65 -5.69
N ASN A 83 4.28 7.95 -6.19
CA ASN A 83 4.71 7.53 -7.52
C ASN A 83 6.02 6.77 -7.39
N VAL A 84 6.11 5.63 -8.06
CA VAL A 84 7.36 4.87 -8.17
C VAL A 84 8.06 5.34 -9.43
N MET A 85 9.15 6.10 -9.28
CA MET A 85 9.94 6.53 -10.42
C MET A 85 10.82 5.38 -10.90
N ASN A 86 10.70 5.04 -12.18
CA ASN A 86 11.61 4.09 -12.83
C ASN A 86 12.84 4.83 -13.32
N THR A 87 13.92 4.77 -12.54
CA THR A 87 15.23 5.20 -13.02
C THR A 87 15.78 4.11 -13.93
N GLN A 88 15.40 4.16 -15.21
CA GLN A 88 16.14 3.47 -16.26
C GLN A 88 17.55 4.07 -16.28
N LYS A 89 18.56 3.21 -16.20
CA LYS A 89 19.96 3.58 -16.38
C LYS A 89 20.41 3.07 -17.75
#